data_AF-A0A936B9K0-F1
#
_entry.id   AF-A0A936B9K0-F1
#
_cell.length_a   1.000
_cell.length_b   1.000
_cell.length_c   1.000
_cell.angle_alpha   90.00
_cell.angle_beta   90.00
_cell.angle_gamma   90.00
#
_symmetry.space_group_name_H-M   'P 1'
#
loop_
_entity.id
_entity.type
_entity.pdbx_description
1 polymer ?
#
loop_
_entity_poly.entity_id
_entity_poly.type
_entity_poly.pdbx_seq_one_letter_code
_entity_poly.pdbx_strand_id
1 'polypeptide(L)'
;MEKQLWKAADKLRKNIDAAEYKHVVLGLIFLKYISDSFEELHAKLQAGEGDYAGGDPEDREEYTAENIFFVPPCYRWSHLQTHAKQPQIGKYVDDAMEAIEKENPPLKGVLPKVFARQNLDPTSLGGLIDLVSNIALGSAKARSADVLGHVFEYFLGEFALAEGKQGGQFYTPRSIVELLVSLLEPYKGRVFDPCCGSGGMFVQSEKFVVEHQGRVDDISIYGQESNQTTWRLAQMNLAIRGINSSQVKWNHEGSFLNNAHKDLRADFVIANPPFNDS
;
A
#
# COMPACT_ATOMS: atom_id res chain seq x y z
N MET A 1 -17.73 -4.27 7.20
CA MET A 1 -17.54 -2.83 6.91
C MET A 1 -17.04 -2.64 5.48
N GLU A 2 -15.99 -3.36 5.11
CA GLU A 2 -15.33 -3.47 3.81
C GLU A 2 -16.31 -3.65 2.65
N LYS A 3 -17.27 -4.59 2.75
CA LYS A 3 -18.34 -4.78 1.76
C LYS A 3 -19.18 -3.52 1.50
N GLN A 4 -19.43 -2.72 2.53
CA GLN A 4 -20.21 -1.48 2.40
C GLN A 4 -19.34 -0.38 1.78
N LEU A 5 -18.08 -0.27 2.20
CA LEU A 5 -17.10 0.65 1.61
C LEU A 5 -16.89 0.35 0.12
N TRP A 6 -16.72 -0.91 -0.25
CA TRP A 6 -16.60 -1.34 -1.64
C TRP A 6 -17.83 -0.97 -2.46
N LYS A 7 -19.04 -1.29 -1.98
CA LYS A 7 -20.28 -0.90 -2.66
C LYS A 7 -20.43 0.61 -2.81
N ALA A 8 -19.95 1.39 -1.85
CA ALA A 8 -19.98 2.85 -1.93
C ALA A 8 -18.96 3.37 -2.95
N ALA A 9 -17.74 2.83 -2.96
CA ALA A 9 -16.71 3.18 -3.93
C ALA A 9 -17.10 2.77 -5.35
N ASP A 10 -17.60 1.55 -5.57
CA ASP A 10 -18.01 1.07 -6.89
C ASP A 10 -19.16 1.91 -7.49
N LYS A 11 -20.06 2.47 -6.65
CA LYS A 11 -21.05 3.46 -7.13
C LYS A 11 -20.41 4.74 -7.67
N LEU A 12 -19.27 5.15 -7.12
CA LEU A 12 -18.55 6.36 -7.54
C LEU A 12 -17.69 6.14 -8.78
N ARG A 13 -17.41 4.88 -9.14
CA ARG A 13 -16.65 4.46 -10.33
C ARG A 13 -17.25 4.96 -11.65
N LYS A 14 -18.59 5.09 -11.73
CA LYS A 14 -19.33 5.45 -12.95
C LYS A 14 -18.93 4.56 -14.14
N ASN A 15 -18.31 5.14 -15.17
CA ASN A 15 -17.96 4.47 -16.43
C ASN A 15 -16.49 4.04 -16.50
N ILE A 16 -15.73 4.14 -15.41
CA ILE A 16 -14.30 3.82 -15.39
C ILE A 16 -14.12 2.30 -15.24
N ASP A 17 -13.23 1.72 -16.04
CA ASP A 17 -12.89 0.30 -15.93
C ASP A 17 -12.25 -0.03 -14.58
N ALA A 18 -12.47 -1.24 -14.07
CA ALA A 18 -11.93 -1.69 -12.79
C ALA A 18 -10.39 -1.61 -12.77
N ALA A 19 -9.74 -1.93 -13.89
CA ALA A 19 -8.29 -1.87 -14.03
C ALA A 19 -7.70 -0.46 -13.94
N GLU A 20 -8.47 0.57 -14.30
CA GLU A 20 -8.06 1.97 -14.10
C GLU A 20 -8.48 2.48 -12.72
N TYR A 21 -9.70 2.15 -12.31
CA TYR A 21 -10.29 2.65 -11.06
C TYR A 21 -9.55 2.14 -9.82
N LYS A 22 -8.95 0.94 -9.87
CA LYS A 22 -8.15 0.41 -8.76
C LYS A 22 -7.05 1.36 -8.30
N HIS A 23 -6.40 2.05 -9.24
CA HIS A 23 -5.29 2.94 -8.92
C HIS A 23 -5.75 4.20 -8.19
N VAL A 24 -6.95 4.68 -8.54
CA VAL A 24 -7.57 5.82 -7.87
C VAL A 24 -7.91 5.45 -6.43
N VAL A 25 -8.63 4.34 -6.24
CA VAL A 25 -9.12 3.96 -4.91
C VAL A 25 -8.00 3.50 -3.99
N LEU A 26 -7.14 2.59 -4.43
CA LEU A 26 -6.02 2.09 -3.62
C LEU A 26 -5.01 3.21 -3.34
N GLY A 27 -4.77 4.12 -4.29
CA GLY A 27 -3.95 5.30 -4.08
C GLY A 27 -4.49 6.20 -2.97
N LEU A 28 -5.80 6.48 -2.94
CA LEU A 28 -6.41 7.30 -1.88
C LEU A 28 -6.40 6.62 -0.51
N ILE A 29 -6.64 5.30 -0.45
CA ILE A 29 -6.55 4.53 0.81
C ILE A 29 -5.11 4.62 1.35
N PHE A 30 -4.11 4.45 0.48
CA PHE A 30 -2.70 4.58 0.85
C PHE A 30 -2.35 6.00 1.33
N LEU A 31 -2.83 7.03 0.63
CA LEU A 31 -2.62 8.42 1.01
C LEU A 31 -3.25 8.74 2.39
N LYS A 32 -4.44 8.20 2.66
CA LYS A 32 -5.09 8.31 3.96
C LYS A 32 -4.26 7.66 5.07
N TYR A 33 -3.74 6.45 4.83
CA TYR A 33 -2.86 5.76 5.76
C TYR A 33 -1.61 6.58 6.10
N ILE A 34 -0.93 7.09 5.07
CA ILE A 34 0.26 7.95 5.25
C ILE A 34 -0.10 9.17 6.10
N SER A 35 -1.21 9.81 5.78
CA SER A 35 -1.62 11.04 6.44
C SER A 35 -2.00 10.79 7.90
N ASP A 36 -2.70 9.70 8.20
CA ASP A 36 -3.09 9.35 9.57
C ASP A 36 -1.88 9.01 10.44
N SER A 37 -0.94 8.24 9.88
CA SER A 37 0.29 7.87 10.58
C SER A 37 1.14 9.12 10.87
N PHE A 38 1.26 10.01 9.88
CA PHE A 38 1.93 11.29 10.04
C PHE A 38 1.26 12.17 11.10
N GLU A 39 -0.06 12.39 11.02
CA GLU A 39 -0.79 13.24 11.96
C GLU A 39 -0.76 12.69 13.40
N GLU A 40 -0.64 11.37 13.57
CA GLU A 40 -0.44 10.76 14.88
C GLU A 40 0.90 11.14 15.49
N LEU A 41 2.00 10.95 14.75
CA LEU A 41 3.33 11.29 15.25
C LEU A 41 3.51 12.81 15.38
N HIS A 42 2.99 13.58 14.43
CA HIS A 42 3.00 15.05 14.48
C HIS A 42 2.38 15.57 15.79
N ALA A 43 1.22 15.02 16.19
CA ALA A 43 0.59 15.39 17.45
C ALA A 43 1.41 15.01 18.69
N LYS A 44 2.15 13.89 18.67
CA LYS A 44 3.04 13.47 19.76
C LYS A 44 4.27 14.38 19.86
N LEU A 45 4.92 14.68 18.73
CA LEU A 45 6.04 15.62 18.64
C LEU A 45 5.60 17.03 19.11
N GLN A 46 4.41 17.47 18.69
CA GLN A 46 3.87 18.77 19.08
C GLN A 46 3.55 18.87 20.58
N ALA A 47 3.09 17.77 21.19
CA ALA A 47 2.89 17.71 22.64
C ALA A 47 4.22 17.78 23.40
N GLY A 48 5.31 17.26 22.82
CA GLY A 48 6.66 17.37 23.38
C GLY A 48 6.85 16.63 24.70
N GLU A 49 6.14 15.51 24.88
CA GLU A 49 6.17 14.71 26.11
C GLU A 49 6.94 13.39 25.91
N GLY A 50 7.63 12.93 26.96
CA GLY A 50 8.35 11.65 26.94
C GLY A 50 9.52 11.63 25.96
N ASP A 51 9.59 10.57 25.16
CA ASP A 51 10.65 10.36 24.16
C ASP A 51 10.63 11.40 23.02
N TYR A 52 9.55 12.17 22.89
CA TYR A 52 9.37 13.21 21.87
C TYR A 52 9.69 14.63 22.38
N ALA A 53 10.20 14.77 23.60
CA ALA A 53 10.53 16.07 24.19
C ALA A 53 11.66 16.77 23.41
N GLY A 54 11.34 17.94 22.83
CA GLY A 54 12.30 18.73 22.05
C GLY A 54 12.41 18.34 20.58
N GLY A 55 11.61 17.38 20.11
CA GLY A 55 11.51 17.05 18.68
C GLY A 55 10.83 18.16 17.88
N ASP A 56 11.17 18.25 16.59
CA ASP A 56 10.54 19.20 15.66
C ASP A 56 9.47 18.47 14.82
N PRO A 57 8.17 18.81 14.98
CA PRO A 57 7.10 18.21 14.19
C PRO A 57 7.24 18.41 12.68
N GLU A 58 8.07 19.34 12.22
CA GLU A 58 8.33 19.57 10.80
C GLU A 58 9.69 19.04 10.32
N ASP A 59 10.46 18.38 11.20
CA ASP A 59 11.66 17.64 10.81
C ASP A 59 11.29 16.23 10.32
N ARG A 60 11.75 15.91 9.10
CA ARG A 60 11.52 14.62 8.45
C ARG A 60 12.23 13.46 9.17
N GLU A 61 13.36 13.71 9.83
CA GLU A 61 14.15 12.65 10.46
C GLU A 61 13.38 11.98 11.61
N GLU A 62 12.56 12.73 12.34
CA GLU A 62 11.67 12.23 13.40
C GLU A 62 10.71 11.15 12.88
N TYR A 63 10.15 11.36 11.68
CA TYR A 63 9.22 10.40 11.06
C TYR A 63 9.95 9.18 10.51
N THR A 64 11.14 9.40 9.95
CA THR A 64 11.94 8.32 9.37
C THR A 64 12.37 7.31 10.44
N ALA A 65 12.69 7.78 11.66
CA ALA A 65 13.05 6.94 12.79
C ALA A 65 11.92 5.98 13.21
N GLU A 66 10.67 6.40 13.05
CA GLU A 66 9.47 5.63 13.39
C GLU A 66 8.89 4.85 12.19
N ASN A 67 9.60 4.81 11.06
CA ASN A 67 9.13 4.23 9.79
C ASN A 67 7.83 4.87 9.25
N ILE A 68 7.63 6.16 9.52
CA ILE A 68 6.48 6.94 9.07
C ILE A 68 6.92 7.84 7.90
N PHE A 69 6.06 7.93 6.88
CA PHE A 69 6.31 8.81 5.75
C PHE A 69 5.97 10.25 6.09
N PHE A 70 6.86 11.17 5.75
CA PHE A 70 6.65 12.60 5.95
C PHE A 70 5.62 13.16 4.98
N VAL A 71 4.69 13.99 5.48
CA VAL A 71 3.64 14.61 4.66
C VAL A 71 3.79 16.13 4.73
N PRO A 72 4.11 16.80 3.62
CA PRO A 72 4.26 18.26 3.63
C PRO A 72 2.96 18.96 4.04
N PRO A 73 3.04 20.12 4.74
CA PRO A 73 1.88 20.83 5.28
C PRO A 73 0.74 21.07 4.29
N CYS A 74 1.05 21.45 3.05
CA CYS A 74 0.05 21.77 2.00
C CYS A 74 -0.65 20.53 1.41
N TYR A 75 -0.21 19.32 1.78
CA TYR A 75 -0.68 18.06 1.18
C TYR A 75 -1.19 17.06 2.21
N ARG A 76 -1.39 17.50 3.46
CA ARG A 76 -2.04 16.71 4.52
C ARG A 76 -3.48 16.40 4.14
N TRP A 77 -4.01 15.28 4.64
CA TRP A 77 -5.34 14.81 4.28
C TRP A 77 -6.44 15.85 4.52
N SER A 78 -6.35 16.58 5.64
CA SER A 78 -7.26 17.67 5.95
C SER A 78 -7.35 18.72 4.83
N HIS A 79 -6.22 19.08 4.21
CA HIS A 79 -6.19 20.00 3.08
C HIS A 79 -6.90 19.41 1.85
N LEU A 80 -6.70 18.14 1.54
CA LEU A 80 -7.40 17.48 0.43
C LEU A 80 -8.91 17.41 0.69
N GLN A 81 -9.30 17.12 1.92
CA GLN A 81 -10.71 17.06 2.33
C GLN A 81 -11.41 18.42 2.22
N THR A 82 -10.77 19.52 2.65
CA THR A 82 -11.37 20.86 2.52
C THR A 82 -11.53 21.29 1.06
N HIS A 83 -10.69 20.77 0.16
CA HIS A 83 -10.72 21.06 -1.26
C HIS A 83 -11.48 20.00 -2.09
N ALA A 84 -12.05 18.96 -1.45
CA ALA A 84 -12.62 17.78 -2.13
C ALA A 84 -13.74 18.12 -3.13
N LYS A 85 -14.48 19.21 -2.89
CA LYS A 85 -15.60 19.65 -3.74
C LYS A 85 -15.18 20.58 -4.88
N GLN A 86 -13.89 20.91 -4.98
CA GLN A 86 -13.39 21.85 -5.97
C GLN A 86 -13.11 21.14 -7.30
N PRO A 87 -13.34 21.79 -8.46
CA PRO A 87 -13.13 21.16 -9.77
C PRO A 87 -11.69 20.65 -10.00
N GLN A 88 -10.71 21.29 -9.36
CA GLN A 88 -9.29 20.96 -9.47
C GLN A 88 -8.80 19.92 -8.45
N ILE A 89 -9.71 19.25 -7.72
CA ILE A 89 -9.32 18.25 -6.71
C ILE A 89 -8.38 17.18 -7.27
N GLY A 90 -8.58 16.73 -8.51
CA GLY A 90 -7.69 15.79 -9.17
C GLY A 90 -6.24 16.27 -9.23
N LYS A 91 -6.03 17.55 -9.53
CA LYS A 91 -4.70 18.16 -9.53
C LYS A 91 -4.11 18.24 -8.13
N TYR A 92 -4.89 18.61 -7.12
CA TYR A 92 -4.39 18.64 -5.75
C TYR A 92 -3.94 17.27 -5.24
N VAL A 93 -4.64 16.20 -5.62
CA VAL A 93 -4.21 14.84 -5.27
C VAL A 93 -2.95 14.44 -6.03
N ASP A 94 -2.85 14.72 -7.34
CA ASP A 94 -1.63 14.45 -8.11
C ASP A 94 -0.41 15.21 -7.55
N ASP A 95 -0.57 16.51 -7.25
CA ASP A 95 0.46 17.36 -6.65
C ASP A 95 0.88 16.83 -5.26
N ALA A 96 -0.08 16.33 -4.46
CA ALA A 96 0.19 15.71 -3.16
C ALA A 96 1.02 14.44 -3.29
N MET A 97 0.65 13.55 -4.21
CA MET A 97 1.40 12.32 -4.48
C MET A 97 2.84 12.63 -4.92
N GLU A 98 3.03 13.61 -5.79
CA GLU A 98 4.37 14.02 -6.23
C GLU A 98 5.21 14.60 -5.09
N ALA A 99 4.63 15.47 -4.27
CA ALA A 99 5.33 16.05 -3.12
C ALA A 99 5.72 15.00 -2.08
N ILE A 100 4.84 14.05 -1.78
CA ILE A 100 5.13 12.95 -0.85
C ILE A 100 6.27 12.07 -1.39
N GLU A 101 6.28 11.73 -2.68
CA GLU A 101 7.39 10.96 -3.25
C GLU A 101 8.73 11.69 -3.18
N LYS A 102 8.71 13.01 -3.34
CA LYS A 102 9.92 13.83 -3.29
C LYS A 102 10.53 13.83 -1.90
N GLU A 103 9.72 13.91 -0.86
CA GLU A 103 10.18 13.91 0.53
C GLU A 103 10.57 12.52 1.02
N ASN A 104 9.99 11.47 0.43
CA ASN A 104 10.12 10.08 0.88
C ASN A 104 10.80 9.20 -0.19
N PRO A 105 12.14 9.04 -0.18
CA PRO A 105 12.87 8.24 -1.17
C PRO A 105 12.32 6.83 -1.43
N PRO A 106 11.83 6.06 -0.42
CA PRO A 106 11.24 4.74 -0.65
C PRO A 106 9.99 4.73 -1.54
N LEU A 107 9.26 5.86 -1.63
CA LEU A 107 8.03 5.97 -2.42
C LEU A 107 8.28 6.47 -3.84
N LYS A 108 9.52 6.76 -4.24
CA LYS A 108 9.82 7.34 -5.55
C LYS A 108 9.27 6.47 -6.70
N GLY A 109 8.35 7.04 -7.48
CA GLY A 109 7.69 6.37 -8.59
C GLY A 109 6.66 5.30 -8.20
N VAL A 110 6.27 5.22 -6.93
CA VAL A 110 5.29 4.26 -6.39
C VAL A 110 3.85 4.78 -6.49
N LEU A 111 3.63 6.05 -6.15
CA LEU A 111 2.31 6.64 -6.01
C LEU A 111 1.69 6.97 -7.37
N PRO A 112 0.39 6.67 -7.57
CA PRO A 112 -0.30 6.99 -8.80
C PRO A 112 -0.53 8.50 -8.93
N LYS A 113 -0.29 9.08 -10.12
CA LYS A 113 -0.65 10.47 -10.46
C LYS A 113 -1.66 10.46 -11.61
N VAL A 114 -2.84 9.94 -11.32
CA VAL A 114 -3.89 9.65 -12.32
C VAL A 114 -5.20 10.39 -12.01
N PHE A 115 -5.18 11.31 -11.05
CA PHE A 115 -6.37 11.91 -10.47
C PHE A 115 -6.88 13.11 -11.27
N ALA A 116 -6.02 13.81 -12.03
CA ALA A 116 -6.43 14.91 -12.92
C ALA A 116 -6.86 14.47 -14.33
N ARG A 117 -7.06 13.17 -14.58
CA ARG A 117 -7.50 12.67 -15.89
C ARG A 117 -8.93 13.08 -16.21
N GLN A 118 -9.20 13.39 -17.49
CA GLN A 118 -10.52 13.85 -17.94
C GLN A 118 -11.65 12.83 -17.75
N ASN A 119 -11.34 11.53 -17.73
CA ASN A 119 -12.32 10.47 -17.51
C ASN A 119 -12.70 10.27 -16.03
N LEU A 120 -12.02 10.97 -15.10
CA LEU A 120 -12.35 10.96 -13.68
C LEU A 120 -13.15 12.22 -13.31
N ASP A 121 -14.44 12.03 -13.03
CA ASP A 121 -15.32 13.12 -12.64
C ASP A 121 -14.91 13.70 -11.27
N PRO A 122 -14.65 15.02 -11.15
CA PRO A 122 -14.24 15.65 -9.90
C PRO A 122 -15.23 15.45 -8.74
N THR A 123 -16.54 15.38 -9.04
CA THR A 123 -17.58 15.16 -8.01
C THR A 123 -17.48 13.74 -7.44
N SER A 124 -17.32 12.73 -8.31
CA SER A 124 -17.05 11.35 -7.91
C SER A 124 -15.77 11.24 -7.07
N LEU A 125 -14.69 11.93 -7.47
CA LEU A 125 -13.42 11.93 -6.73
C LEU A 125 -13.57 12.57 -5.35
N GLY A 126 -14.25 13.71 -5.25
CA GLY A 126 -14.56 14.34 -3.96
C GLY A 126 -15.38 13.42 -3.04
N GLY A 127 -16.41 12.76 -3.58
CA GLY A 127 -17.19 11.77 -2.83
C GLY A 127 -16.37 10.56 -2.36
N LEU A 128 -15.34 10.17 -3.13
CA LEU A 128 -14.44 9.09 -2.75
C LEU A 128 -13.50 9.50 -1.62
N ILE A 129 -12.99 10.74 -1.63
CA ILE A 129 -12.22 11.32 -0.52
C ILE A 129 -13.07 11.36 0.76
N ASP A 130 -14.32 11.80 0.67
CA ASP A 130 -15.24 11.80 1.82
C ASP A 130 -15.50 10.37 2.33
N LEU A 131 -15.68 9.40 1.42
CA LEU A 131 -15.85 7.99 1.79
C LEU A 131 -14.63 7.44 2.53
N VAL A 132 -13.42 7.69 2.01
CA VAL A 132 -12.15 7.23 2.60
C VAL A 132 -11.89 7.91 3.95
N SER A 133 -12.27 9.19 4.08
CA SER A 133 -12.14 9.94 5.34
C SER A 133 -12.90 9.29 6.49
N ASN A 134 -14.03 8.64 6.20
CA ASN A 134 -14.89 8.02 7.22
C ASN A 134 -14.41 6.64 7.68
N ILE A 135 -13.38 6.06 7.06
CA ILE A 135 -12.86 4.71 7.41
C ILE A 135 -12.25 4.69 8.83
N ALA A 136 -11.70 5.82 9.29
CA ALA A 136 -10.87 5.91 10.50
C ALA A 136 -11.60 6.46 11.75
N LEU A 137 -12.87 6.89 11.66
CA LEU A 137 -13.54 7.63 12.74
C LEU A 137 -13.95 6.79 13.98
N GLY A 138 -13.57 5.51 14.06
CA GLY A 138 -14.20 4.56 14.99
C GLY A 138 -13.38 4.05 16.18
N SER A 139 -12.05 4.15 16.23
CA SER A 139 -11.29 3.60 17.36
C SER A 139 -9.88 4.18 17.48
N ALA A 140 -9.25 4.00 18.66
CA ALA A 140 -7.89 4.47 18.97
C ALA A 140 -6.93 4.32 17.77
N LYS A 141 -6.21 5.40 17.45
CA LYS A 141 -5.51 5.61 16.16
C LYS A 141 -4.57 4.48 15.72
N ALA A 142 -3.97 3.72 16.66
CA ALA A 142 -3.22 2.50 16.35
C ALA A 142 -4.05 1.37 15.68
N ARG A 143 -5.37 1.31 15.89
CA ARG A 143 -6.28 0.43 15.14
C ARG A 143 -6.58 0.94 13.73
N SER A 144 -6.34 2.22 13.43
CA SER A 144 -6.65 2.82 12.12
C SER A 144 -5.73 2.27 11.02
N ALA A 145 -4.44 2.13 11.31
CA ALA A 145 -3.45 1.55 10.40
C ALA A 145 -3.83 0.10 10.00
N ASP A 146 -4.15 -0.73 10.99
CA ASP A 146 -4.60 -2.11 10.78
C ASP A 146 -5.90 -2.18 9.97
N VAL A 147 -6.89 -1.34 10.31
CA VAL A 147 -8.14 -1.24 9.57
C VAL A 147 -7.91 -0.84 8.10
N LEU A 148 -7.06 0.16 7.84
CA LEU A 148 -6.75 0.59 6.48
C LEU A 148 -6.01 -0.49 5.68
N GLY A 149 -5.09 -1.23 6.31
CA GLY A 149 -4.42 -2.38 5.68
C GLY A 149 -5.39 -3.49 5.28
N HIS A 150 -6.34 -3.81 6.14
CA HIS A 150 -7.41 -4.77 5.86
C HIS A 150 -8.34 -4.28 4.73
N VAL A 151 -8.72 -3.00 4.74
CA VAL A 151 -9.54 -2.41 3.67
C VAL A 151 -8.78 -2.40 2.35
N PHE A 152 -7.49 -2.05 2.35
CA PHE A 152 -6.65 -2.05 1.16
C PHE A 152 -6.58 -3.44 0.52
N GLU A 153 -6.32 -4.48 1.32
CA GLU A 153 -6.27 -5.87 0.84
C GLU A 153 -7.63 -6.37 0.34
N TYR A 154 -8.72 -6.02 1.04
CA TYR A 154 -10.06 -6.36 0.58
C TYR A 154 -10.35 -5.74 -0.79
N PHE A 155 -10.06 -4.45 -0.97
CA PHE A 155 -10.26 -3.76 -2.25
C PHE A 155 -9.38 -4.34 -3.36
N LEU A 156 -8.13 -4.66 -3.05
CA LEU A 156 -7.22 -5.32 -3.98
C LEU A 156 -7.80 -6.66 -4.50
N GLY A 157 -8.37 -7.47 -3.61
CA GLY A 157 -9.05 -8.71 -3.98
C GLY A 157 -10.32 -8.49 -4.81
N GLU A 158 -11.17 -7.53 -4.44
CA GLU A 158 -12.38 -7.20 -5.20
C GLU A 158 -12.05 -6.66 -6.61
N PHE A 159 -11.01 -5.84 -6.75
CA PHE A 159 -10.54 -5.39 -8.05
C PHE A 159 -9.99 -6.52 -8.91
N ALA A 160 -9.26 -7.47 -8.32
CA ALA A 160 -8.80 -8.65 -9.04
C ALA A 160 -9.98 -9.50 -9.56
N LEU A 161 -11.03 -9.67 -8.75
CA LEU A 161 -12.26 -10.36 -9.16
C LEU A 161 -12.99 -9.61 -10.28
N ALA A 162 -13.09 -8.27 -10.16
CA ALA A 162 -13.79 -7.43 -11.13
C ALA A 162 -13.06 -7.33 -12.48
N GLU A 163 -11.73 -7.40 -12.51
CA GLU A 163 -10.95 -7.41 -13.75
C GLU A 163 -11.09 -8.72 -14.54
N GLY A 164 -11.64 -9.78 -13.95
CA GLY A 164 -11.83 -11.08 -14.61
C GLY A 164 -10.52 -11.76 -15.03
N LYS A 165 -9.36 -11.21 -14.66
CA LYS A 165 -8.05 -11.79 -14.93
C LYS A 165 -7.80 -12.92 -13.94
N GLN A 166 -8.15 -14.14 -14.34
CA GLN A 166 -7.99 -15.39 -13.56
C GLN A 166 -6.52 -15.81 -13.32
N GLY A 167 -5.53 -14.96 -13.60
CA GLY A 167 -4.11 -15.30 -13.58
C GLY A 167 -3.44 -15.07 -12.21
N GLY A 168 -2.66 -16.04 -11.74
CA GLY A 168 -1.92 -16.02 -10.47
C GLY A 168 -0.96 -14.83 -10.27
N GLN A 169 -0.58 -14.15 -11.35
CA GLN A 169 0.31 -12.97 -11.32
C GLN A 169 -0.22 -11.74 -10.56
N PHE A 170 -1.55 -11.54 -10.50
CA PHE A 170 -2.09 -10.26 -10.03
C PHE A 170 -2.52 -10.31 -8.55
N TYR A 171 -3.22 -11.37 -8.18
CA TYR A 171 -3.73 -11.58 -6.84
C TYR A 171 -3.93 -13.07 -6.58
N THR A 172 -3.35 -13.56 -5.49
CA THR A 172 -3.60 -14.92 -5.02
C THR A 172 -4.67 -14.86 -3.92
N PRO A 173 -5.76 -15.66 -4.01
CA PRO A 173 -6.78 -15.67 -2.97
C PRO A 173 -6.19 -15.94 -1.58
N ARG A 174 -6.68 -15.21 -0.58
CA ARG A 174 -6.16 -15.27 0.79
C ARG A 174 -6.08 -16.69 1.36
N SER A 175 -7.06 -17.55 1.10
CA SER A 175 -7.05 -18.94 1.58
C SER A 175 -5.89 -19.76 1.02
N ILE A 176 -5.46 -19.49 -0.22
CA ILE A 176 -4.31 -20.16 -0.85
C ILE A 176 -3.02 -19.60 -0.27
N VAL A 177 -2.93 -18.29 -0.11
CA VAL A 177 -1.77 -17.62 0.52
C VAL A 177 -1.55 -18.13 1.95
N GLU A 178 -2.61 -18.15 2.77
CA GLU A 178 -2.58 -18.68 4.14
C GLU A 178 -2.13 -20.13 4.19
N LEU A 179 -2.65 -20.98 3.29
CA LEU A 179 -2.23 -22.37 3.17
C LEU A 179 -0.74 -22.51 2.84
N LEU A 180 -0.26 -21.82 1.79
CA LEU A 180 1.14 -21.94 1.36
C LEU A 180 2.12 -21.46 2.42
N VAL A 181 1.82 -20.33 3.08
CA VAL A 181 2.67 -19.82 4.18
C VAL A 181 2.64 -20.76 5.38
N SER A 182 1.48 -21.30 5.74
CA SER A 182 1.35 -22.23 6.87
C SER A 182 2.09 -23.55 6.63
N LEU A 183 2.21 -24.01 5.38
CA LEU A 183 3.01 -25.18 5.02
C LEU A 183 4.52 -24.90 5.03
N LEU A 184 4.90 -23.66 4.72
CA LEU A 184 6.29 -23.23 4.60
C LEU A 184 6.91 -22.90 5.95
N GLU A 185 6.09 -22.43 6.89
CA GLU A 185 6.46 -22.06 8.27
C GLU A 185 7.70 -21.14 8.36
N PRO A 186 7.67 -19.93 7.74
CA PRO A 186 8.84 -19.06 7.64
C PRO A 186 9.12 -18.33 8.96
N TYR A 187 9.60 -19.03 9.99
CA TYR A 187 9.88 -18.44 11.31
C TYR A 187 11.11 -17.52 11.33
N LYS A 188 12.12 -17.82 10.50
CA LYS A 188 13.38 -17.05 10.43
C LYS A 188 14.12 -17.27 9.11
N GLY A 189 14.73 -16.23 8.55
CA GLY A 189 15.54 -16.30 7.34
C GLY A 189 14.94 -15.54 6.16
N ARG A 190 15.44 -15.84 4.96
CA ARG A 190 15.12 -15.10 3.74
C ARG A 190 13.94 -15.73 3.03
N VAL A 191 12.84 -14.98 2.91
CA VAL A 191 11.63 -15.38 2.17
C VAL A 191 11.67 -14.72 0.79
N PHE A 192 11.58 -15.52 -0.27
CA PHE A 192 11.68 -15.03 -1.65
C PHE A 192 10.46 -15.39 -2.49
N ASP A 193 9.91 -14.39 -3.19
CA ASP A 193 8.90 -14.58 -4.24
C ASP A 193 9.38 -13.94 -5.56
N PRO A 194 9.75 -14.74 -6.59
CA PRO A 194 10.26 -14.25 -7.86
C PRO A 194 9.18 -13.63 -8.76
N CYS A 195 7.90 -13.68 -8.39
CA CYS A 195 6.78 -13.14 -9.16
C CYS A 195 5.72 -12.63 -8.18
N CYS A 196 6.13 -11.70 -7.32
CA CYS A 196 5.43 -11.42 -6.07
C CYS A 196 4.05 -10.78 -6.23
N GLY A 197 3.68 -10.37 -7.44
CA GLY A 197 2.42 -9.71 -7.71
C GLY A 197 2.28 -8.50 -6.80
N SER A 198 1.15 -8.41 -6.10
CA SER A 198 0.83 -7.35 -5.14
C SER A 198 1.42 -7.56 -3.73
N GLY A 199 2.31 -8.54 -3.55
CA GLY A 199 3.05 -8.76 -2.29
C GLY A 199 2.27 -9.51 -1.20
N GLY A 200 1.13 -10.13 -1.53
CA GLY A 200 0.28 -10.83 -0.55
C GLY A 200 0.98 -11.96 0.22
N MET A 201 1.92 -12.67 -0.43
CA MET A 201 2.69 -13.74 0.23
C MET A 201 3.58 -13.20 1.37
N PHE A 202 4.16 -12.00 1.21
CA PHE A 202 5.00 -11.37 2.23
C PHE A 202 4.16 -10.88 3.41
N VAL A 203 3.02 -10.25 3.12
CA VAL A 203 2.04 -9.83 4.14
C VAL A 203 1.64 -11.01 5.03
N GLN A 204 1.30 -12.15 4.42
CA GLN A 204 0.92 -13.33 5.19
C GLN A 204 2.11 -13.97 5.91
N SER A 205 3.32 -13.89 5.35
CA SER A 205 4.53 -14.42 6.01
C SER A 205 4.82 -13.71 7.33
N GLU A 206 4.79 -12.37 7.36
CA GLU A 206 4.95 -11.64 8.62
C GLU A 206 3.81 -11.91 9.60
N LYS A 207 2.57 -11.95 9.09
CA LYS A 207 1.40 -12.27 9.91
C LYS A 207 1.53 -13.64 10.57
N PHE A 208 1.99 -14.65 9.83
CA PHE A 208 2.28 -15.98 10.37
C PHE A 208 3.29 -15.91 11.52
N VAL A 209 4.40 -15.19 11.35
CA VAL A 209 5.42 -15.01 12.38
C VAL A 209 4.84 -14.38 13.65
N VAL A 210 4.06 -13.31 13.50
CA VAL A 210 3.40 -12.62 14.63
C VAL A 210 2.40 -13.54 15.35
N GLU A 211 1.54 -14.24 14.61
CA GLU A 211 0.53 -15.16 15.17
C GLU A 211 1.16 -16.34 15.92
N HIS A 212 2.39 -16.72 15.58
CA HIS A 212 3.16 -17.78 16.23
C HIS A 212 4.23 -17.26 17.20
N GLN A 213 4.08 -16.02 17.70
CA GLN A 213 4.95 -15.42 18.72
C GLN A 213 6.43 -15.30 18.31
N GLY A 214 6.72 -15.29 17.01
CA GLY A 214 8.03 -14.96 16.46
C GLY A 214 8.25 -13.45 16.36
N ARG A 215 9.44 -13.05 15.89
CA ARG A 215 9.77 -11.63 15.64
C ARG A 215 9.84 -11.39 14.14
N VAL A 216 9.17 -10.34 13.67
CA VAL A 216 9.15 -9.98 12.24
C VAL A 216 10.56 -9.74 11.69
N ASP A 217 11.44 -9.13 12.49
CA ASP A 217 12.85 -8.89 12.12
C ASP A 217 13.69 -10.18 11.93
N ASP A 218 13.17 -11.34 12.37
CA ASP A 218 13.84 -12.62 12.12
C ASP A 218 13.67 -13.08 10.66
N ILE A 219 12.76 -12.46 9.88
CA ILE A 219 12.62 -12.68 8.44
C ILE A 219 13.04 -11.49 7.60
N SER A 220 13.53 -11.76 6.40
CA SER A 220 13.83 -10.74 5.39
C SER A 220 13.16 -11.10 4.08
N ILE A 221 12.37 -10.19 3.53
CA ILE A 221 11.62 -10.43 2.30
C ILE A 221 12.43 -10.01 1.07
N TYR A 222 12.34 -10.79 0.01
CA TYR A 222 12.94 -10.52 -1.29
C TYR A 222 11.88 -10.79 -2.34
N GLY A 223 11.73 -9.88 -3.30
CA GLY A 223 10.70 -10.01 -4.32
C GLY A 223 11.14 -9.53 -5.68
N GLN A 224 10.49 -10.04 -6.71
CA GLN A 224 10.57 -9.48 -8.06
C GLN A 224 9.21 -9.48 -8.72
N GLU A 225 8.91 -8.41 -9.46
CA GLU A 225 7.68 -8.27 -10.25
C GLU A 225 8.01 -7.60 -11.59
N SER A 226 7.44 -8.11 -12.69
CA SER A 226 7.72 -7.59 -14.03
C SER A 226 6.79 -6.46 -14.44
N ASN A 227 5.54 -6.52 -13.97
CA ASN A 227 4.54 -5.50 -14.21
C ASN A 227 4.75 -4.31 -13.27
N GLN A 228 5.14 -3.15 -13.83
CA GLN A 228 5.41 -1.94 -13.03
C GLN A 228 4.21 -1.54 -12.16
N THR A 229 3.01 -1.66 -12.72
CA THR A 229 1.78 -1.25 -12.04
C THR A 229 1.45 -2.18 -10.87
N THR A 230 1.67 -3.49 -11.03
CA THR A 230 1.54 -4.48 -9.95
C THR A 230 2.62 -4.28 -8.89
N TRP A 231 3.86 -4.00 -9.29
CA TRP A 231 4.94 -3.68 -8.36
C TRP A 231 4.62 -2.47 -7.48
N ARG A 232 4.06 -1.39 -8.06
CA ARG A 232 3.59 -0.22 -7.28
C ARG A 232 2.56 -0.61 -6.22
N LEU A 233 1.63 -1.50 -6.56
CA LEU A 233 0.66 -2.03 -5.60
C LEU A 233 1.35 -2.81 -4.48
N ALA A 234 2.35 -3.64 -4.79
CA ALA A 234 3.13 -4.34 -3.77
C ALA A 234 3.85 -3.37 -2.83
N GLN A 235 4.51 -2.35 -3.38
CA GLN A 235 5.19 -1.33 -2.59
C GLN A 235 4.24 -0.65 -1.60
N MET A 236 3.06 -0.21 -2.07
CA MET A 236 2.03 0.37 -1.19
C MET A 236 1.48 -0.63 -0.16
N ASN A 237 1.23 -1.87 -0.58
CA ASN A 237 0.64 -2.91 0.27
C ASN A 237 1.57 -3.30 1.45
N LEU A 238 2.87 -3.37 1.17
CA LEU A 238 3.92 -3.63 2.15
C LEU A 238 4.12 -2.41 3.08
N ALA A 239 4.17 -1.21 2.51
CA ALA A 239 4.33 0.02 3.27
C ALA A 239 3.19 0.30 4.26
N ILE A 240 1.92 -0.03 3.93
CA ILE A 240 0.79 0.08 4.88
C ILE A 240 0.98 -0.81 6.12
N ARG A 241 1.77 -1.88 6.00
CA ARG A 241 2.01 -2.85 7.08
C ARG A 241 3.37 -2.68 7.75
N GLY A 242 4.08 -1.62 7.42
CA GLY A 242 5.44 -1.38 7.93
C GLY A 242 6.48 -2.38 7.40
N ILE A 243 6.18 -3.10 6.32
CA ILE A 243 7.08 -4.11 5.76
C ILE A 243 8.11 -3.44 4.86
N ASN A 244 9.39 -3.71 5.12
CA ASN A 244 10.48 -3.16 4.31
C ASN A 244 10.51 -3.79 2.91
N SER A 245 10.10 -3.01 1.92
CA SER A 245 10.01 -3.43 0.52
C SER A 245 11.27 -3.13 -0.32
N SER A 246 12.39 -2.73 0.30
CA SER A 246 13.60 -2.30 -0.42
C SER A 246 14.20 -3.39 -1.32
N GLN A 247 13.95 -4.67 -1.01
CA GLN A 247 14.37 -5.83 -1.79
C GLN A 247 13.29 -6.37 -2.73
N VAL A 248 12.15 -5.68 -2.87
CA VAL A 248 11.14 -6.00 -3.88
C VAL A 248 11.43 -5.20 -5.14
N LYS A 249 12.02 -5.85 -6.14
CA LYS A 249 12.57 -5.21 -7.34
C LYS A 249 11.60 -5.27 -8.51
N TRP A 250 11.71 -4.28 -9.38
CA TRP A 250 10.99 -4.24 -10.65
C TRP A 250 11.96 -4.22 -11.82
N ASN A 251 11.68 -5.02 -12.84
CA ASN A 251 12.22 -4.85 -14.19
C ASN A 251 11.24 -5.43 -15.22
N HIS A 252 11.17 -4.84 -16.40
CA HIS A 252 10.20 -5.24 -17.42
C HIS A 252 10.52 -6.60 -18.09
N GLU A 253 11.75 -7.09 -17.97
CA GLU A 253 12.24 -8.33 -18.59
C GLU A 253 11.80 -9.59 -17.82
N GLY A 254 11.41 -9.43 -16.56
CA GLY A 254 11.00 -10.52 -15.68
C GLY A 254 12.16 -11.35 -15.13
N SER A 255 11.82 -12.29 -14.26
CA SER A 255 12.78 -12.99 -13.39
C SER A 255 13.66 -14.01 -14.12
N PHE A 256 13.26 -14.46 -15.31
CA PHE A 256 14.05 -15.35 -16.14
C PHE A 256 15.16 -14.61 -16.90
N LEU A 257 14.82 -13.52 -17.61
CA LEU A 257 15.77 -12.78 -18.45
C LEU A 257 16.64 -11.85 -17.62
N ASN A 258 16.08 -11.23 -16.58
CA ASN A 258 16.79 -10.32 -15.70
C ASN A 258 16.45 -10.63 -14.24
N ASN A 259 17.15 -11.63 -13.68
CA ASN A 259 17.10 -11.91 -12.26
C ASN A 259 17.72 -10.74 -11.47
N ALA A 260 16.89 -10.03 -10.69
CA ALA A 260 17.32 -8.90 -9.86
C ALA A 260 18.09 -9.34 -8.60
N HIS A 261 18.01 -10.62 -8.24
CA HIS A 261 18.55 -11.23 -7.03
C HIS A 261 19.52 -12.38 -7.36
N LYS A 262 20.51 -12.14 -8.23
CA LYS A 262 21.41 -13.16 -8.81
C LYS A 262 22.12 -14.03 -7.78
N ASP A 263 22.55 -13.41 -6.68
CA ASP A 263 23.34 -14.06 -5.62
C ASP A 263 22.49 -14.50 -4.43
N LEU A 264 21.17 -14.27 -4.47
CA LEU A 264 20.28 -14.65 -3.38
C LEU A 264 20.24 -16.18 -3.23
N ARG A 265 20.35 -16.63 -1.99
CA ARG A 265 20.07 -17.99 -1.55
C ARG A 265 19.01 -17.87 -0.46
N ALA A 266 17.75 -17.99 -0.85
CA ALA A 266 16.63 -17.87 0.06
C ALA A 266 16.49 -19.15 0.89
N ASP A 267 16.04 -18.99 2.14
CA ASP A 267 15.73 -20.11 3.03
C ASP A 267 14.33 -20.66 2.70
N PHE A 268 13.44 -19.78 2.25
CA PHE A 268 12.09 -20.11 1.80
C PHE A 268 11.79 -19.47 0.46
N VAL A 269 11.19 -20.23 -0.46
CA VAL A 269 10.72 -19.73 -1.74
C VAL A 269 9.23 -20.03 -1.86
N ILE A 270 8.43 -19.00 -2.11
CA ILE A 270 6.98 -19.08 -2.26
C ILE A 270 6.58 -18.27 -3.50
N ALA A 271 5.73 -18.83 -4.35
CA ALA A 271 5.38 -18.20 -5.61
C ALA A 271 4.00 -18.66 -6.10
N ASN A 272 3.29 -17.77 -6.78
CA ASN A 272 2.15 -18.12 -7.63
C ASN A 272 2.37 -17.52 -9.03
N PRO A 273 3.20 -18.16 -9.86
CA PRO A 273 3.56 -17.63 -11.17
C PRO A 273 2.34 -17.57 -12.11
N PRO A 274 2.44 -16.81 -13.23
CA PRO A 274 1.47 -16.97 -14.32
C PRO A 274 1.36 -18.42 -14.76
N PHE A 275 0.14 -18.87 -15.02
CA PHE A 275 -0.07 -20.13 -15.70
C PHE A 275 0.06 -19.92 -17.21
N ASN A 276 0.76 -20.84 -17.88
CA ASN A 276 0.93 -20.87 -19.34
C ASN A 276 1.63 -19.63 -19.92
N ASP A 277 2.59 -19.06 -19.20
CA ASP A 277 3.50 -18.04 -19.74
C ASP A 277 4.50 -18.71 -20.70
N SER A 278 4.51 -18.28 -21.95
CA SER A 278 5.26 -18.90 -23.06
C SER A 278 6.24 -17.94 -23.71
#